data_AF-A0A957GRM8-F1
#
_entry.id   AF-A0A957GRM8-F1
#
_cell.length_a   1.000
_cell.length_b   1.000
_cell.length_c   1.000
_cell.angle_alpha   90.00
_cell.angle_beta   90.00
_cell.angle_gamma   90.00
#
_symmetry.space_group_name_H-M   'P 1'
#
loop_
_entity.id
_entity.type
_entity.pdbx_description
1 polymer ?
#
loop_
_entity_poly.entity_id
_entity_poly.type
_entity_poly.pdbx_seq_one_letter_code
_entity_poly.pdbx_strand_id
1 'polypeptide(L)'
;PQALSLALTNLRQEMVNDPYFAGVSSFDPARQKTALLFHAKNDLPEVRYQVLKLLARSGAALRFHAVVADKQALLQRETARRQQDPHYRYNPDSIYDHLMQSLFAKFHRLADQYELYIAKRGNRERNQAIRIAIQAAEQEFEQKFGLSRGGDDAWHIIISDPKQTVCLQAVDYFLWAVQRFYEVRVHAETGEEVREDRFLNMLWPQIVEIHDLDFGPQRGTFFTKQNPLTVATRFSEKGRRKQKS
;
A
#
# COMPACT_ATOMS: atom_id res chain seq x y z
N PRO A 1 14.08 8.15 -0.55
CA PRO A 1 14.74 9.20 0.27
C PRO A 1 15.96 8.66 1.02
N GLN A 2 17.11 9.35 0.96
CA GLN A 2 18.38 8.83 1.51
C GLN A 2 18.32 8.51 3.01
N ALA A 3 17.73 9.39 3.82
CA ALA A 3 17.65 9.19 5.28
C ALA A 3 16.91 7.90 5.67
N LEU A 4 15.78 7.60 5.01
CA LEU A 4 15.03 6.37 5.25
C LEU A 4 15.78 5.13 4.76
N SER A 5 16.45 5.21 3.60
CA SER A 5 17.30 4.13 3.09
C SER A 5 18.43 3.79 4.08
N LEU A 6 19.07 4.82 4.66
CA LEU A 6 20.12 4.64 5.66
C LEU A 6 19.57 4.02 6.93
N ALA A 7 18.45 4.52 7.44
CA ALA A 7 17.83 4.00 8.66
C ALA A 7 17.45 2.51 8.54
N LEU A 8 16.83 2.11 7.42
CA LEU A 8 16.50 0.71 7.16
C LEU A 8 17.75 -0.15 6.99
N THR A 9 18.78 0.36 6.32
CA THR A 9 20.05 -0.35 6.16
C THR A 9 20.74 -0.59 7.49
N ASN A 10 20.83 0.44 8.33
CA ASN A 10 21.44 0.36 9.65
C ASN A 10 20.69 -0.62 10.55
N LEU A 11 19.36 -0.54 10.60
CA LEU A 11 18.54 -1.47 11.38
C LEU A 11 18.80 -2.93 10.96
N ARG A 12 18.89 -3.20 9.65
CA ARG A 12 19.21 -4.54 9.14
C ARG A 12 20.59 -5.00 9.59
N GLN A 13 21.60 -4.13 9.50
CA GLN A 13 22.97 -4.45 9.93
C GLN A 13 23.04 -4.70 11.44
N GLU A 14 22.33 -3.93 12.24
CA GLU A 14 22.22 -4.15 13.69
C GLU A 14 21.64 -5.54 13.97
N MET A 15 20.53 -5.92 13.32
CA MET A 15 19.92 -7.24 13.52
C MET A 15 20.79 -8.40 13.04
N VAL A 16 21.49 -8.26 11.90
CA VAL A 16 22.40 -9.30 11.39
C VAL A 16 23.52 -9.60 12.40
N ASN A 17 23.95 -8.59 13.16
CA ASN A 17 25.01 -8.72 14.16
C ASN A 17 24.49 -8.99 15.57
N ASP A 18 23.18 -9.07 15.78
CA ASP A 18 22.58 -9.29 17.09
C ASP A 18 22.62 -10.79 17.46
N PRO A 19 23.26 -11.18 18.58
CA PRO A 19 23.31 -12.56 19.03
C PRO A 19 21.94 -13.23 19.18
N TYR A 20 20.87 -12.47 19.40
CA TYR A 20 19.50 -12.98 19.45
C TYR A 20 19.09 -13.71 18.16
N PHE A 21 19.58 -13.25 17.00
CA PHE A 21 19.26 -13.87 15.70
C PHE A 21 20.29 -14.92 15.26
N ALA A 22 21.25 -15.28 16.11
CA ALA A 22 22.24 -16.31 15.80
C ALA A 22 21.56 -17.66 15.48
N GLY A 23 21.92 -18.26 14.34
CA GLY A 23 21.34 -19.53 13.88
C GLY A 23 19.95 -19.42 13.24
N VAL A 24 19.34 -18.24 13.20
CA VAL A 24 18.05 -18.02 12.54
C VAL A 24 18.20 -18.07 11.02
N SER A 25 17.44 -18.95 10.37
CA SER A 25 17.55 -19.21 8.92
C SER A 25 17.39 -18.00 8.00
N SER A 26 16.63 -16.97 8.41
CA SER A 26 16.39 -15.77 7.61
C SER A 26 17.53 -14.76 7.66
N PHE A 27 18.41 -14.88 8.67
CA PHE A 27 19.61 -14.06 8.85
C PHE A 27 20.88 -14.70 8.29
N ASP A 28 20.78 -15.92 7.75
CA ASP A 28 21.84 -16.54 6.96
C ASP A 28 22.01 -15.82 5.60
N PRO A 29 23.15 -15.16 5.34
CA PRO A 29 23.40 -14.46 4.07
C PRO A 29 23.30 -15.35 2.84
N ALA A 30 23.62 -16.65 2.97
CA ALA A 30 23.53 -17.60 1.86
C ALA A 30 22.09 -17.86 1.41
N ARG A 31 21.11 -17.63 2.31
CA ARG A 31 19.68 -17.86 2.04
C ARG A 31 18.95 -16.66 1.45
N GLN A 32 19.63 -15.52 1.28
CA GLN A 32 19.13 -14.34 0.58
C GLN A 32 17.77 -13.79 1.07
N LYS A 33 17.48 -13.89 2.37
CA LYS A 33 16.25 -13.38 3.00
C LYS A 33 16.51 -12.04 3.72
N THR A 34 16.07 -11.91 4.97
CA THR A 34 16.20 -10.72 5.84
C THR A 34 17.63 -10.19 5.89
N ALA A 35 18.63 -11.08 5.83
CA ALA A 35 20.04 -10.70 5.74
C ALA A 35 20.35 -9.72 4.58
N LEU A 36 19.64 -9.81 3.46
CA LEU A 36 19.83 -8.94 2.29
C LEU A 36 18.83 -7.79 2.20
N LEU A 37 17.57 -8.02 2.60
CA LEU A 37 16.51 -7.01 2.55
C LEU A 37 15.36 -7.42 3.45
N PHE A 38 14.68 -6.44 4.04
CA PHE A 38 13.42 -6.68 4.74
C PHE A 38 12.30 -6.95 3.73
N HIS A 39 11.42 -7.89 4.09
CA HIS A 39 10.24 -8.28 3.34
C HIS A 39 9.17 -8.79 4.33
N ALA A 40 8.16 -7.97 4.60
CA ALA A 40 7.25 -8.10 5.73
C ALA A 40 6.55 -9.47 5.78
N LYS A 41 6.22 -10.06 4.63
CA LYS A 41 5.61 -11.41 4.56
C LYS A 41 6.53 -12.51 5.10
N ASN A 42 7.83 -12.40 4.88
CA ASN A 42 8.80 -13.46 5.19
C ASN A 42 9.55 -13.20 6.50
N ASP A 43 9.54 -11.97 6.98
CA ASP A 43 10.26 -11.58 8.18
C ASP A 43 9.59 -12.09 9.46
N LEU A 44 10.45 -12.42 10.42
CA LEU A 44 10.03 -12.83 11.76
C LEU A 44 9.18 -11.75 12.44
N PRO A 45 8.31 -12.11 13.40
CA PRO A 45 7.50 -11.14 14.14
C PRO A 45 8.34 -10.00 14.77
N GLU A 46 9.50 -10.31 15.33
CA GLU A 46 10.41 -9.38 16.01
C GLU A 46 11.03 -8.40 15.01
N VAL A 47 11.47 -8.91 13.85
CA VAL A 47 11.95 -8.09 12.74
C VAL A 47 10.84 -7.17 12.26
N ARG A 48 9.62 -7.70 12.10
CA ARG A 48 8.48 -6.90 11.68
C ARG A 48 8.20 -5.76 12.64
N TYR A 49 8.16 -6.07 13.93
CA TYR A 49 7.95 -5.08 14.97
C TYR A 49 8.98 -3.95 14.92
N GLN A 50 10.26 -4.28 14.78
CA GLN A 50 11.34 -3.28 14.74
C GLN A 50 11.28 -2.39 13.50
N VAL A 51 10.99 -2.95 12.32
CA VAL A 51 10.81 -2.16 11.10
C VAL A 51 9.59 -1.25 11.23
N LEU A 52 8.44 -1.76 11.67
CA LEU A 52 7.24 -0.95 11.88
C LEU A 52 7.50 0.18 12.90
N LYS A 53 8.28 -0.09 13.94
CA LYS A 53 8.72 0.89 14.94
C LYS A 53 9.58 1.99 14.34
N LEU A 54 10.52 1.65 13.46
CA LEU A 54 11.33 2.61 12.73
C LEU A 54 10.47 3.50 11.83
N LEU A 55 9.55 2.89 11.07
CA LEU A 55 8.62 3.64 10.20
C LEU A 55 7.72 4.58 11.01
N ALA A 56 7.20 4.12 12.14
CA ALA A 56 6.38 4.93 13.03
C ALA A 56 7.15 6.14 13.62
N ARG A 57 8.43 5.94 13.95
CA ARG A 57 9.32 7.00 14.45
C ARG A 57 9.70 8.05 13.41
N SER A 58 9.51 7.75 12.12
CA SER A 58 9.78 8.72 11.04
C SER A 58 8.80 9.91 11.04
N GLY A 59 7.74 9.85 11.86
CA GLY A 59 6.88 11.01 12.12
C GLY A 59 6.23 11.56 10.86
N ALA A 60 6.10 12.89 10.77
CA ALA A 60 5.46 13.56 9.63
C ALA A 60 6.32 13.57 8.35
N ALA A 61 7.61 13.21 8.43
CA ALA A 61 8.50 13.16 7.26
C ALA A 61 8.18 11.97 6.34
N LEU A 62 7.54 10.92 6.88
CA LEU A 62 7.08 9.77 6.13
C LEU A 62 5.54 9.77 6.10
N ARG A 63 4.97 9.86 4.91
CA ARG A 63 3.52 9.88 4.71
C ARG A 63 3.10 8.74 3.79
N PHE A 64 2.07 8.02 4.19
CA PHE A 64 1.56 6.87 3.45
C PHE A 64 0.14 7.12 2.94
N HIS A 65 -0.09 6.75 1.69
CA HIS A 65 -1.38 6.75 1.03
C HIS A 65 -1.60 5.36 0.43
N ALA A 66 -2.84 4.86 0.49
CA ALA A 66 -3.20 3.61 -0.16
C ALA A 66 -4.59 3.64 -0.76
N VAL A 67 -4.77 2.84 -1.80
CA VAL A 67 -6.08 2.49 -2.35
C VAL A 67 -6.27 1.00 -2.17
N VAL A 68 -7.44 0.60 -1.69
CA VAL A 68 -7.81 -0.78 -1.42
C VAL A 68 -9.01 -1.15 -2.28
N ALA A 69 -8.93 -2.34 -2.88
CA ALA A 69 -10.06 -3.01 -3.52
C ALA A 69 -10.24 -4.42 -2.94
N ASP A 70 -11.50 -4.81 -2.78
CA ASP A 70 -11.93 -6.12 -2.31
C ASP A 70 -12.05 -7.08 -3.51
N LYS A 71 -11.34 -8.21 -3.42
CA LYS A 71 -11.35 -9.25 -4.47
C LYS A 71 -12.72 -9.88 -4.65
N GLN A 72 -13.52 -10.01 -3.59
CA GLN A 72 -14.88 -10.54 -3.68
C GLN A 72 -15.81 -9.54 -4.36
N ALA A 73 -15.72 -8.25 -4.02
CA ALA A 73 -16.49 -7.20 -4.69
C ALA A 73 -16.12 -7.10 -6.17
N LEU A 74 -14.83 -7.19 -6.50
CA LEU A 74 -14.35 -7.26 -7.88
C LEU A 74 -14.95 -8.48 -8.61
N LEU A 75 -14.85 -9.69 -8.02
CA LEU A 75 -15.40 -10.90 -8.61
C LEU A 75 -16.90 -10.76 -8.90
N GLN A 76 -17.67 -10.18 -7.97
CA GLN A 76 -19.09 -9.94 -8.15
C GLN A 76 -19.37 -8.99 -9.32
N ARG A 77 -18.66 -7.85 -9.40
CA ARG A 77 -18.80 -6.88 -10.50
C ARG A 77 -18.47 -7.50 -11.87
N GLU A 78 -17.34 -8.19 -11.95
CA GLU A 78 -16.88 -8.80 -13.21
C GLU A 78 -17.80 -9.94 -13.66
N THR A 79 -18.37 -10.68 -12.71
CA THR A 79 -19.37 -11.72 -13.00
C THR A 79 -20.66 -11.12 -13.51
N ALA A 80 -21.19 -10.07 -12.88
CA ALA A 80 -22.39 -9.37 -13.33
C ALA A 80 -22.19 -8.77 -14.73
N ARG A 81 -21.02 -8.18 -15.00
CA ARG A 81 -20.70 -7.63 -16.32
C ARG A 81 -20.66 -8.70 -17.41
N ARG A 82 -20.08 -9.87 -17.11
CA ARG A 82 -20.07 -11.01 -18.05
C ARG A 82 -21.47 -11.57 -18.32
N GLN A 83 -22.37 -11.50 -17.35
CA GLN A 83 -23.77 -11.91 -17.55
C GLN A 83 -24.52 -10.93 -18.48
N GLN A 84 -24.20 -9.64 -18.41
CA GLN A 84 -24.80 -8.61 -19.28
C GLN A 84 -24.20 -8.61 -20.69
N ASP A 85 -22.90 -8.88 -20.81
CA ASP A 85 -22.19 -8.95 -22.08
C ASP A 85 -21.38 -10.27 -22.15
N PRO A 86 -21.90 -11.30 -22.83
CA PRO A 86 -21.21 -12.58 -23.00
C PRO A 86 -19.86 -12.50 -23.74
N HIS A 87 -19.63 -11.44 -24.51
CA HIS A 87 -18.37 -11.19 -25.22
C HIS A 87 -17.33 -10.51 -24.32
N TYR A 88 -17.74 -9.97 -23.17
CA TYR A 88 -16.83 -9.36 -22.22
C TYR A 88 -15.73 -10.34 -21.76
N ARG A 89 -14.49 -9.86 -21.76
CA ARG A 89 -13.33 -10.58 -21.22
C ARG A 89 -12.65 -9.69 -20.18
N TYR A 90 -12.46 -10.26 -19.00
CA TYR A 90 -11.77 -9.58 -17.91
C TYR A 90 -10.31 -9.37 -18.28
N ASN A 91 -9.83 -8.14 -18.12
CA ASN A 91 -8.42 -7.81 -18.23
C ASN A 91 -7.83 -7.66 -16.82
N PRO A 92 -6.97 -8.58 -16.35
CA PRO A 92 -6.36 -8.50 -15.02
C PRO A 92 -5.52 -7.25 -14.79
N ASP A 93 -5.09 -6.57 -15.86
CA ASP A 93 -4.31 -5.35 -15.75
C ASP A 93 -5.17 -4.12 -15.39
N SER A 94 -6.47 -4.14 -15.71
CA SER A 94 -7.36 -2.99 -15.52
C SER A 94 -7.55 -2.60 -14.06
N ILE A 95 -7.56 -3.58 -13.13
CA ILE A 95 -7.69 -3.30 -11.70
C ILE A 95 -6.48 -2.52 -11.18
N TYR A 96 -5.27 -2.85 -11.64
CA TYR A 96 -4.07 -2.13 -11.21
C TYR A 96 -4.06 -0.72 -11.75
N ASP A 97 -4.45 -0.55 -13.00
CA ASP A 97 -4.48 0.76 -13.65
C ASP A 97 -5.52 1.66 -12.97
N HIS A 98 -6.68 1.10 -12.61
CA HIS A 98 -7.71 1.78 -11.82
C HIS A 98 -7.25 2.17 -10.41
N LEU A 99 -6.55 1.27 -9.70
CA LEU A 99 -5.99 1.55 -8.38
C LEU A 99 -4.94 2.66 -8.45
N MET A 100 -4.06 2.63 -9.46
CA MET A 100 -3.05 3.66 -9.68
C MET A 100 -3.68 5.01 -10.00
N GLN A 101 -4.66 5.05 -10.90
CA GLN A 101 -5.40 6.27 -11.21
C GLN A 101 -6.07 6.84 -9.95
N SER A 102 -6.73 6.00 -9.15
CA SER A 102 -7.37 6.42 -7.89
C SER A 102 -6.36 6.97 -6.89
N LEU A 103 -5.16 6.38 -6.81
CA LEU A 103 -4.10 6.82 -5.91
C LEU A 103 -3.60 8.23 -6.27
N PHE A 104 -3.34 8.48 -7.56
CA PHE A 104 -2.81 9.77 -8.00
C PHE A 104 -3.87 10.86 -8.13
N ALA A 105 -5.14 10.52 -8.40
CA ALA A 105 -6.24 11.48 -8.46
C ALA A 105 -6.43 12.27 -7.14
N LYS A 106 -5.98 11.70 -6.01
CA LYS A 106 -5.99 12.34 -4.68
C LYS A 106 -4.63 12.78 -4.18
N PHE A 107 -3.61 12.68 -5.03
CA PHE A 107 -2.37 13.37 -4.76
C PHE A 107 -2.61 14.86 -5.03
N HIS A 108 -2.39 15.74 -4.05
CA HIS A 108 -2.63 17.18 -4.17
C HIS A 108 -1.40 18.03 -3.82
N ARG A 109 -0.26 17.37 -3.57
CA ARG A 109 0.96 18.07 -3.15
C ARG A 109 1.55 18.82 -4.35
N LEU A 110 1.95 20.06 -4.12
CA LEU A 110 2.71 20.88 -5.07
C LEU A 110 4.20 20.77 -4.77
N ALA A 111 4.99 20.58 -5.82
CA ALA A 111 6.45 20.59 -5.82
C ALA A 111 6.94 20.94 -7.23
N ASP A 112 8.18 21.44 -7.32
CA ASP A 112 8.82 21.73 -8.60
C ASP A 112 9.12 20.45 -9.39
N GLN A 113 9.39 19.35 -8.66
CA GLN A 113 9.67 18.02 -9.22
C GLN A 113 9.13 16.91 -8.32
N TYR A 114 8.73 15.81 -8.95
CA TYR A 114 8.25 14.59 -8.30
C TYR A 114 9.11 13.41 -8.74
N GLU A 115 9.89 12.85 -7.80
CA GLU A 115 10.60 11.59 -8.00
C GLU A 115 9.72 10.42 -7.59
N LEU A 116 9.28 9.62 -8.56
CA LEU A 116 8.39 8.49 -8.34
C LEU A 116 9.15 7.18 -8.56
N TYR A 117 9.50 6.50 -7.47
CA TYR A 117 10.10 5.18 -7.50
C TYR A 117 9.03 4.09 -7.43
N ILE A 118 9.02 3.19 -8.41
CA ILE A 118 8.00 2.14 -8.53
C ILE A 118 8.67 0.78 -8.52
N ALA A 119 8.18 -0.11 -7.66
CA ALA A 119 8.65 -1.48 -7.59
C ALA A 119 8.34 -2.25 -8.87
N LYS A 120 9.35 -2.90 -9.45
CA LYS A 120 9.22 -3.74 -10.64
C LYS A 120 8.24 -4.90 -10.39
N ARG A 121 7.28 -5.07 -11.30
CA ARG A 121 6.31 -6.17 -11.25
C ARG A 121 6.56 -7.15 -12.41
N GLY A 122 7.18 -8.29 -12.09
CA GLY A 122 7.51 -9.31 -13.08
C GLY A 122 8.48 -8.80 -14.15
N ASN A 123 8.38 -9.34 -15.36
CA ASN A 123 9.32 -9.05 -16.46
C ASN A 123 8.82 -8.03 -17.49
N ARG A 124 7.61 -7.47 -17.32
CA ARG A 124 7.02 -6.54 -18.31
C ARG A 124 7.16 -5.09 -17.86
N GLU A 125 7.49 -4.20 -18.78
CA GLU A 125 7.50 -2.77 -18.54
C GLU A 125 6.06 -2.22 -18.54
N ARG A 126 5.58 -1.81 -17.37
CA ARG A 126 4.25 -1.16 -17.19
C ARG A 126 4.35 0.38 -17.20
N ASN A 127 5.46 0.92 -17.70
CA ASN A 127 5.76 2.36 -17.72
C ASN A 127 4.64 3.19 -18.35
N GLN A 128 4.02 2.68 -19.42
CA GLN A 128 2.96 3.37 -20.12
C GLN A 128 1.68 3.50 -19.28
N ALA A 129 1.24 2.45 -18.59
CA ALA A 129 0.03 2.49 -17.76
C ALA A 129 0.16 3.47 -16.58
N ILE A 130 1.36 3.53 -15.98
CA ILE A 130 1.67 4.48 -14.91
C ILE A 130 1.61 5.91 -15.45
N ARG A 131 2.23 6.18 -16.60
CA ARG A 131 2.20 7.50 -17.24
C ARG A 131 0.76 7.94 -17.55
N ILE A 132 -0.06 7.05 -18.10
CA ILE A 132 -1.48 7.33 -18.37
C ILE A 132 -2.23 7.67 -17.08
N ALA A 133 -2.00 6.94 -15.99
CA ALA A 133 -2.64 7.22 -14.71
C ALA A 133 -2.24 8.59 -14.13
N ILE A 134 -0.97 8.98 -14.24
CA ILE A 134 -0.47 10.28 -13.81
C ILE A 134 -1.06 11.39 -14.68
N GLN A 135 -1.03 11.24 -16.01
CA GLN A 135 -1.63 12.20 -16.95
C GLN A 135 -3.11 12.44 -16.67
N ALA A 136 -3.88 11.36 -16.44
CA ALA A 136 -5.29 11.49 -16.08
C ALA A 136 -5.49 12.22 -14.73
N ALA A 137 -4.61 11.97 -13.75
CA ALA A 137 -4.64 12.66 -12.47
C ALA A 137 -4.25 14.15 -12.58
N GLU A 138 -3.30 14.51 -13.43
CA GLU A 138 -2.97 15.92 -13.74
C GLU A 138 -4.16 16.63 -14.37
N GLN A 139 -4.81 16.02 -15.36
CA GLN A 139 -6.00 16.59 -16.00
C GLN A 139 -7.14 16.82 -15.01
N GLU A 140 -7.43 15.84 -14.13
CA GLU A 140 -8.45 15.99 -13.08
C GLU A 140 -8.06 17.11 -12.09
N PHE A 141 -6.78 17.19 -11.73
CA PHE A 141 -6.28 18.21 -10.82
C PHE A 141 -6.41 19.62 -11.43
N GLU A 142 -5.96 19.82 -12.66
CA GLU A 142 -6.06 21.09 -13.38
C GLU A 142 -7.51 21.54 -13.54
N GLN A 143 -8.40 20.63 -13.95
CA GLN A 143 -9.84 20.92 -14.07
C GLN A 143 -10.46 21.35 -12.72
N LYS A 144 -10.01 20.76 -11.62
CA LYS A 144 -10.58 20.99 -10.30
C LYS A 144 -10.02 22.24 -9.61
N PHE A 145 -8.74 22.52 -9.77
CA PHE A 145 -8.03 23.58 -9.02
C PHE A 145 -7.64 24.78 -9.89
N GLY A 146 -7.76 24.68 -11.22
CA GLY A 146 -7.43 25.75 -12.15
C GLY A 146 -5.94 26.08 -12.22
N LEU A 147 -5.07 25.15 -11.79
CA LEU A 147 -3.62 25.30 -11.80
C LEU A 147 -2.93 23.96 -12.10
N SER A 148 -1.79 24.04 -12.78
CA SER A 148 -0.99 22.87 -13.18
C SER A 148 0.09 22.56 -12.15
N ARG A 149 0.49 21.28 -12.06
CA ARG A 149 1.63 20.83 -11.25
C ARG A 149 2.92 20.71 -12.06
N GLY A 150 2.99 21.35 -13.23
CA GLY A 150 4.15 21.31 -14.13
C GLY A 150 4.04 20.26 -15.23
N GLY A 151 2.89 19.60 -15.39
CA GLY A 151 2.64 18.60 -16.42
C GLY A 151 3.56 17.37 -16.32
N ASP A 152 3.73 16.66 -17.43
CA ASP A 152 4.51 15.41 -17.50
C ASP A 152 6.01 15.61 -17.18
N ASP A 153 6.57 16.79 -17.46
CA ASP A 153 8.00 17.08 -17.28
C ASP A 153 8.40 17.19 -15.81
N ALA A 154 7.45 17.48 -14.91
CA ALA A 154 7.69 17.51 -13.47
C ALA A 154 7.83 16.11 -12.85
N TRP A 155 7.40 15.04 -13.54
CA TRP A 155 7.36 13.68 -13.01
C TRP A 155 8.51 12.80 -13.52
N HIS A 156 9.45 12.47 -12.64
CA HIS A 156 10.55 11.56 -12.91
C HIS A 156 10.22 10.15 -12.39
N ILE A 157 9.77 9.28 -13.29
CA ILE A 157 9.38 7.90 -12.98
C ILE A 157 10.59 6.98 -13.10
N ILE A 158 10.92 6.28 -12.01
CA ILE A 158 12.04 5.35 -11.91
C ILE A 158 11.51 3.97 -11.51
N ILE A 159 11.65 2.98 -12.39
CA ILE A 159 11.37 1.59 -12.04
C ILE A 159 12.59 1.00 -11.34
N SER A 160 12.38 0.43 -10.16
CA SER A 160 13.46 -0.17 -9.37
C SER A 160 12.96 -1.38 -8.59
N ASP A 161 13.86 -2.00 -7.83
CA ASP A 161 13.55 -3.09 -6.92
C ASP A 161 14.05 -2.77 -5.50
N PRO A 162 13.57 -3.48 -4.47
CA PRO A 162 13.96 -3.20 -3.08
C PRO A 162 15.44 -3.40 -2.74
N LYS A 163 16.24 -4.05 -3.60
CA LYS A 163 17.69 -4.19 -3.44
C LYS A 163 18.41 -2.90 -3.89
N GLN A 164 17.94 -2.31 -4.99
CA GLN A 164 18.48 -1.05 -5.52
C GLN A 164 17.91 0.18 -4.79
N THR A 165 16.60 0.19 -4.55
CA THR A 165 15.89 1.27 -3.86
C THR A 165 15.32 0.76 -2.54
N VAL A 166 16.14 0.82 -1.49
CA VAL A 166 15.83 0.30 -0.14
C VAL A 166 14.50 0.84 0.41
N CYS A 167 14.16 2.09 0.14
CA CYS A 167 12.90 2.70 0.58
C CYS A 167 11.64 1.97 0.11
N LEU A 168 11.70 1.18 -0.97
CA LEU A 168 10.57 0.36 -1.42
C LEU A 168 10.17 -0.69 -0.38
N GLN A 169 11.10 -1.10 0.50
CA GLN A 169 10.80 -2.00 1.62
C GLN A 169 9.81 -1.35 2.61
N ALA A 170 9.86 -0.02 2.81
CA ALA A 170 8.89 0.65 3.69
C ALA A 170 7.45 0.48 3.17
N VAL A 171 7.25 0.61 1.86
CA VAL A 171 5.94 0.46 1.21
C VAL A 171 5.41 -0.96 1.40
N ASP A 172 6.26 -1.98 1.27
CA ASP A 172 5.90 -3.38 1.53
C ASP A 172 5.34 -3.57 2.95
N TYR A 173 5.96 -2.95 3.94
CA TYR A 173 5.49 -3.00 5.33
C TYR A 173 4.16 -2.30 5.59
N PHE A 174 3.96 -1.12 5.00
CA PHE A 174 2.66 -0.45 5.08
C PHE A 174 1.56 -1.28 4.40
N LEU A 175 1.81 -1.79 3.20
CA LEU A 175 0.86 -2.64 2.47
C LEU A 175 0.57 -3.94 3.23
N TRP A 176 1.58 -4.54 3.86
CA TRP A 176 1.40 -5.72 4.69
C TRP A 176 0.53 -5.43 5.91
N ALA A 177 0.72 -4.28 6.59
CA ALA A 177 -0.11 -3.88 7.71
C ALA A 177 -1.58 -3.64 7.28
N VAL A 178 -1.80 -3.00 6.13
CA VAL A 178 -3.14 -2.85 5.53
C VAL A 178 -3.74 -4.23 5.20
N GLN A 179 -2.97 -5.12 4.58
CA GLN A 179 -3.43 -6.48 4.29
C GLN A 179 -3.85 -7.23 5.56
N ARG A 180 -3.05 -7.15 6.64
CA ARG A 180 -3.37 -7.79 7.93
C ARG A 180 -4.65 -7.25 8.57
N PHE A 181 -4.96 -5.98 8.36
CA PHE A 181 -6.21 -5.38 8.83
C PHE A 181 -7.44 -5.95 8.09
N TYR A 182 -7.33 -6.14 6.76
CA TYR A 182 -8.46 -6.61 5.95
C TYR A 182 -8.65 -8.12 5.96
N GLU A 183 -7.56 -8.90 6.01
CA GLU A 183 -7.64 -10.35 5.94
C GLU A 183 -8.15 -10.97 7.24
N VAL A 184 -9.23 -11.74 7.13
CA VAL A 184 -9.72 -12.61 8.20
C VAL A 184 -8.70 -13.71 8.43
N ARG A 185 -8.39 -13.99 9.69
CA ARG A 185 -7.65 -15.18 10.11
C ARG A 185 -8.49 -15.97 11.09
N VAL A 186 -8.40 -17.28 11.05
CA VAL A 186 -9.06 -18.13 12.04
C VAL A 186 -8.02 -18.49 13.09
N HIS A 187 -8.33 -18.22 14.36
CA HIS A 187 -7.48 -18.64 15.47
C HIS A 187 -7.48 -20.17 15.53
N ALA A 188 -6.28 -20.76 15.50
CA ALA A 188 -6.13 -22.20 15.30
C ALA A 188 -6.78 -23.04 16.42
N GLU A 189 -6.80 -22.50 17.64
CA GLU A 189 -7.32 -23.23 18.82
C GLU A 189 -8.79 -22.93 19.12
N THR A 190 -9.23 -21.68 18.89
CA THR A 190 -10.58 -21.23 19.29
C THR A 190 -11.56 -21.19 18.12
N GLY A 191 -11.07 -21.25 16.88
CA GLY A 191 -11.89 -21.12 15.67
C GLY A 191 -12.42 -19.70 15.44
N GLU A 192 -12.02 -18.73 16.26
CA GLU A 192 -12.51 -17.35 16.14
C GLU A 192 -11.92 -16.65 14.92
N GLU A 193 -12.76 -15.87 14.24
CA GLU A 193 -12.30 -14.96 13.19
C GLU A 193 -11.66 -13.71 13.80
N VAL A 194 -10.38 -13.51 13.50
CA VAL A 194 -9.56 -12.40 14.01
C VAL A 194 -9.07 -11.54 12.85
N ARG A 195 -8.96 -10.24 13.10
CA ARG A 195 -8.24 -9.28 12.25
C ARG A 195 -7.16 -8.62 13.07
N GLU A 196 -5.98 -8.43 12.49
CA GLU A 196 -4.83 -7.86 13.20
C GLU A 196 -4.70 -6.38 12.84
N ASP A 197 -5.40 -5.51 13.56
CA ASP A 197 -5.37 -4.05 13.35
C ASP A 197 -4.18 -3.36 14.04
N ARG A 198 -3.56 -3.99 15.05
CA ARG A 198 -2.43 -3.42 15.81
C ARG A 198 -1.29 -2.86 14.96
N PHE A 199 -0.98 -3.48 13.83
CA PHE A 199 0.11 -3.05 12.96
C PHE A 199 -0.25 -1.76 12.22
N LEU A 200 -1.51 -1.69 11.75
CA LEU A 200 -2.02 -0.50 11.11
C LEU A 200 -2.17 0.64 12.12
N ASN A 201 -2.66 0.35 13.34
CA ASN A 201 -2.78 1.31 14.43
C ASN A 201 -1.43 1.94 14.79
N MET A 202 -0.35 1.13 14.83
CA MET A 202 1.01 1.61 15.08
C MET A 202 1.50 2.61 14.02
N LEU A 203 1.15 2.37 12.75
CA LEU A 203 1.55 3.20 11.61
C LEU A 203 0.58 4.35 11.32
N TRP A 204 -0.59 4.37 11.95
CA TRP A 204 -1.67 5.32 11.67
C TRP A 204 -1.22 6.79 11.64
N PRO A 205 -0.31 7.26 12.53
CA PRO A 205 0.17 8.64 12.48
C PRO A 205 0.86 9.04 11.15
N GLN A 206 1.42 8.08 10.41
CA GLN A 206 2.04 8.30 9.10
C GLN A 206 1.02 8.20 7.96
N ILE A 207 -0.11 7.53 8.18
CA ILE A 207 -1.13 7.29 7.18
C ILE A 207 -1.95 8.57 7.00
N VAL A 208 -1.90 9.11 5.79
CA VAL A 208 -2.69 10.30 5.41
C VAL A 208 -4.10 9.88 5.06
N GLU A 209 -4.18 8.86 4.22
CA GLU A 209 -5.42 8.43 3.61
C GLU A 209 -5.33 6.95 3.20
N ILE A 210 -6.39 6.20 3.48
CA ILE A 210 -6.69 4.92 2.84
C ILE A 210 -8.03 5.07 2.13
N HIS A 211 -8.03 4.90 0.81
CA HIS A 211 -9.24 4.92 -0.01
C HIS A 211 -9.72 3.49 -0.25
N ASP A 212 -10.82 3.10 0.39
CA ASP A 212 -11.46 1.81 0.18
C ASP A 212 -12.54 1.95 -0.91
N LEU A 213 -12.25 1.47 -2.10
CA LEU A 213 -13.13 1.59 -3.27
C LEU A 213 -14.44 0.80 -3.11
N ASP A 214 -14.41 -0.23 -2.27
CA ASP A 214 -15.48 -1.23 -2.17
C ASP A 214 -16.27 -1.12 -0.86
N PHE A 215 -16.18 0.05 -0.21
CA PHE A 215 -16.89 0.35 1.02
C PHE A 215 -17.59 1.71 0.98
N GLY A 216 -18.85 1.75 1.40
CA GLY A 216 -19.63 2.98 1.50
C GLY A 216 -20.26 3.42 0.17
N PRO A 217 -20.23 4.72 -0.17
CA PRO A 217 -20.89 5.26 -1.37
C PRO A 217 -20.22 4.79 -2.66
N GLN A 218 -20.79 5.12 -3.82
CA GLN A 218 -20.32 4.66 -5.14
C GLN A 218 -18.84 4.97 -5.43
N ARG A 219 -18.29 6.05 -4.85
CA ARG A 219 -16.87 6.43 -4.99
C ARG A 219 -15.96 5.80 -3.94
N GLY A 220 -16.46 4.88 -3.12
CA GLY A 220 -15.74 4.33 -1.97
C GLY A 220 -15.68 5.28 -0.78
N THR A 221 -14.95 4.87 0.25
CA THR A 221 -14.78 5.62 1.50
C THR A 221 -13.32 6.00 1.70
N PHE A 222 -13.11 7.24 2.10
CA PHE A 222 -11.79 7.74 2.50
C PHE A 222 -11.66 7.65 4.01
N PHE A 223 -10.63 6.93 4.45
CA PHE A 223 -10.22 6.87 5.85
C PHE A 223 -9.04 7.78 6.07
N THR A 224 -9.20 8.73 7.00
CA THR A 224 -8.22 9.79 7.31
C THR A 224 -8.10 9.92 8.81
N LYS A 225 -7.30 10.87 9.29
CA LYS A 225 -7.22 11.17 10.73
C LYS A 225 -8.59 11.50 11.35
N GLN A 226 -9.48 12.17 10.60
CA GLN A 226 -10.82 12.54 11.06
C GLN A 226 -11.82 11.38 10.99
N ASN A 227 -11.59 10.43 10.08
CA ASN A 227 -12.42 9.24 9.91
C ASN A 227 -11.52 7.98 9.89
N PRO A 228 -11.06 7.50 11.06
CA PRO A 228 -10.06 6.45 11.09
C PRO A 228 -10.58 5.10 10.63
N LEU A 229 -9.71 4.34 9.95
CA LEU A 229 -9.97 2.95 9.60
C LEU A 229 -9.79 2.07 10.84
N THR A 230 -10.89 1.57 11.38
CA THR A 230 -10.92 0.67 12.54
C THR A 230 -11.80 -0.52 12.25
N VAL A 231 -11.63 -1.61 13.01
CA VAL A 231 -12.48 -2.80 12.85
C VAL A 231 -13.96 -2.43 13.00
N ALA A 232 -14.28 -1.56 13.96
CA ALA A 232 -15.64 -1.08 14.19
C ALA A 232 -16.18 -0.25 13.01
N THR A 233 -15.39 0.66 12.43
CA THR A 233 -15.87 1.51 11.33
C THR A 233 -16.05 0.73 10.03
N ARG A 234 -15.21 -0.29 9.77
CA ARG A 234 -15.21 -1.02 8.50
C ARG A 234 -16.03 -2.31 8.48
N PHE A 235 -16.10 -3.03 9.59
CA PHE A 235 -16.69 -4.38 9.64
C PHE A 235 -17.94 -4.50 10.52
N SER A 236 -18.34 -3.46 11.26
CA SER A 236 -19.60 -3.51 12.02
C SER A 236 -20.84 -3.47 11.12
N GLU A 237 -21.93 -4.13 11.54
CA GLU A 237 -23.20 -4.15 10.81
C GLU A 237 -23.80 -2.74 10.56
N LYS A 238 -23.49 -1.78 11.43
CA LYS A 238 -23.93 -0.38 11.28
C LYS A 238 -23.23 0.35 10.13
N GLY A 239 -22.01 -0.04 9.77
CA GLY A 239 -21.28 0.50 8.61
C GLY A 239 -21.95 0.14 7.28
N ARG A 240 -22.61 -1.03 7.20
CA ARG A 240 -23.43 -1.43 6.05
C ARG A 240 -24.76 -0.68 5.98
N ARG A 241 -25.34 -0.26 7.12
CA ARG A 241 -26.69 0.36 7.18
C ARG A 241 -26.78 1.82 6.71
N LYS A 242 -25.67 2.54 6.53
CA LYS A 242 -25.71 3.86 5.85
C LYS A 242 -26.01 3.75 4.33
N GLN A 243 -26.19 2.54 3.79
CA GLN A 243 -26.59 2.28 2.40
C GLN A 243 -28.10 2.45 2.11
N LYS A 244 -28.90 2.95 3.06
CA LYS A 244 -30.33 3.25 2.84
C LYS A 244 -30.72 4.59 3.44
N SER A 245 -30.32 5.69 2.80
CA SER A 245 -31.03 6.97 2.85
C SER A 245 -30.68 7.79 1.62
#